data_AF-A0A1T5E3P4-F1
#
_entry.id   AF-A0A1T5E3P4-F1
#
_cell.length_a   1.000
_cell.length_b   1.000
_cell.length_c   1.000
_cell.angle_alpha   90.00
_cell.angle_beta   90.00
_cell.angle_gamma   90.00
#
_symmetry.space_group_name_H-M   'P 1'
#
loop_
_entity.id
_entity.type
_entity.pdbx_description
1 polymer ?
#
loop_
_entity_poly.entity_id
_entity_poly.type
_entity_poly.pdbx_seq_one_letter_code
_entity_poly.pdbx_strand_id
1 'polypeptide(L)'
;MENVKQIVKQVIKIWRLFKAQQSALTVAMRQDIPFEMRNLLSRDYMICLVIKKEMANLYDSLKCCMRDGCITRPDNYNDDIAVLSDDVGMAFDKIVNMHQQIAIEYRILLDLIKDTSINATILHQHLNQIDKMSEDLSAQSKSSQMEGVEE
;
A
#
# COMPACT_ATOMS: atom_id res chain seq x y z
N MET A 1 -21.22 -14.09 -14.29
CA MET A 1 -20.15 -13.86 -13.30
C MET A 1 -20.38 -12.52 -12.59
N GLU A 2 -21.31 -12.50 -11.62
CA GLU A 2 -21.72 -11.29 -10.88
C GLU A 2 -20.52 -10.63 -10.14
N ASN A 3 -19.63 -11.45 -9.57
CA ASN A 3 -18.54 -10.99 -8.71
C ASN A 3 -17.34 -10.38 -9.47
N VAL A 4 -17.16 -10.65 -10.76
CA VAL A 4 -15.96 -10.19 -11.51
C VAL A 4 -15.90 -8.66 -11.58
N LYS A 5 -17.05 -7.99 -11.73
CA LYS A 5 -17.11 -6.53 -11.72
C LYS A 5 -16.67 -5.94 -10.38
N GLN A 6 -17.07 -6.59 -9.28
CA GLN A 6 -16.72 -6.16 -7.92
C GLN A 6 -15.24 -6.44 -7.63
N ILE A 7 -14.74 -7.62 -8.00
CA ILE A 7 -13.32 -7.99 -7.89
C ILE A 7 -12.45 -6.98 -8.63
N VAL A 8 -12.76 -6.65 -9.88
CA VAL A 8 -11.96 -5.68 -10.66
C VAL A 8 -11.99 -4.29 -10.03
N LYS A 9 -13.16 -3.80 -9.57
CA LYS A 9 -13.24 -2.52 -8.84
C LYS A 9 -12.32 -2.53 -7.63
N GLN A 10 -12.30 -3.65 -6.91
CA GLN A 10 -11.51 -3.82 -5.71
C GLN A 10 -10.00 -3.86 -6.02
N VAL A 11 -9.58 -4.60 -7.05
CA VAL A 11 -8.19 -4.62 -7.54
C VAL A 11 -7.72 -3.22 -7.94
N ILE A 12 -8.55 -2.47 -8.68
CA ILE A 12 -8.22 -1.08 -9.07
C ILE A 12 -8.03 -0.20 -7.82
N LYS A 13 -8.92 -0.33 -6.84
CA LYS A 13 -8.86 0.45 -5.59
C LYS A 13 -7.55 0.18 -4.84
N ILE A 14 -7.19 -1.10 -4.67
CA ILE A 14 -5.91 -1.51 -4.04
C ILE A 14 -4.72 -0.97 -4.83
N TRP A 15 -4.73 -1.10 -6.17
CA TRP A 15 -3.65 -0.59 -7.02
C TRP A 15 -3.45 0.92 -6.86
N ARG A 16 -4.54 1.69 -6.77
CA ARG A 16 -4.50 3.14 -6.54
C ARG A 16 -3.91 3.49 -5.18
N LEU A 17 -4.29 2.76 -4.13
CA LEU A 17 -3.72 2.95 -2.80
C LEU A 17 -2.21 2.68 -2.78
N PHE A 18 -1.73 1.61 -3.43
CA PHE A 18 -0.29 1.38 -3.57
C PHE A 18 0.42 2.48 -4.35
N LYS A 19 -0.21 3.01 -5.40
CA LYS A 19 0.36 4.15 -6.14
C LYS A 19 0.51 5.37 -5.24
N ALA A 20 -0.48 5.67 -4.41
CA ALA A 20 -0.39 6.76 -3.44
C ALA A 20 0.67 6.47 -2.38
N GLN A 21 0.75 5.24 -1.88
CA GLN A 21 1.71 4.83 -0.85
C GLN A 21 3.14 4.96 -1.36
N GLN A 22 3.40 4.53 -2.60
CA GLN A 22 4.69 4.70 -3.26
C GLN A 22 5.13 6.18 -3.28
N SER A 23 4.21 7.10 -3.57
CA SER A 23 4.51 8.53 -3.52
C SER A 23 4.81 9.02 -2.11
N ALA A 24 4.02 8.61 -1.11
CA ALA A 24 4.24 8.95 0.29
C ALA A 24 5.61 8.45 0.78
N LEU A 25 5.97 7.21 0.46
CA LEU A 25 7.28 6.62 0.75
C LEU A 25 8.42 7.40 0.08
N THR A 26 8.24 7.80 -1.17
CA THR A 26 9.23 8.60 -1.90
C THR A 26 9.46 9.96 -1.23
N VAL A 27 8.39 10.61 -0.78
CA VAL A 27 8.48 11.89 -0.05
C VAL A 27 9.14 11.69 1.30
N ALA A 28 8.70 10.69 2.08
CA ALA A 28 9.25 10.41 3.40
C ALA A 28 10.76 10.08 3.36
N MET A 29 11.21 9.30 2.38
CA MET A 29 12.64 8.97 2.22
C MET A 29 13.52 10.16 1.86
N ARG A 30 12.95 11.26 1.34
CA ARG A 30 13.68 12.52 1.04
C ARG A 30 13.85 13.40 2.26
N GLN A 31 13.14 13.13 3.34
CA GLN A 31 13.27 13.87 4.59
C GLN A 31 14.58 13.48 5.29
N ASP A 32 15.02 14.35 6.21
CA ASP A 32 16.15 14.05 7.08
C ASP A 32 15.69 13.10 8.20
N ILE A 33 15.94 11.80 7.99
CA ILE A 33 15.52 10.72 8.87
C ILE A 33 16.71 9.82 9.19
N PRO A 34 16.69 9.10 10.33
CA PRO A 34 17.71 8.11 10.68
C PRO A 34 17.90 7.05 9.58
N PHE A 35 19.12 6.52 9.49
CA PHE A 35 19.48 5.54 8.46
C PHE A 35 18.65 4.27 8.54
N GLU A 36 18.35 3.80 9.76
CA GLU A 36 17.53 2.64 10.07
C GLU A 36 16.11 2.82 9.51
N MET A 37 15.53 4.01 9.70
CA MET A 37 14.23 4.39 9.16
C MET A 37 14.24 4.44 7.63
N ARG A 38 15.29 5.04 7.04
CA ARG A 38 15.43 5.10 5.58
C ARG A 38 15.53 3.70 4.97
N ASN A 39 16.23 2.77 5.62
CA ASN A 39 16.30 1.37 5.18
C ASN A 39 14.93 0.68 5.26
N LEU A 40 14.19 0.90 6.34
CA LEU A 40 12.85 0.36 6.52
C LEU A 40 11.89 0.86 5.42
N LEU A 41 11.87 2.17 5.17
CA LEU A 41 11.05 2.77 4.10
C LEU A 41 11.48 2.32 2.70
N SER A 42 12.79 2.14 2.48
CA SER A 42 13.31 1.63 1.19
C SER A 42 12.85 0.20 0.92
N ARG A 43 12.85 -0.65 1.96
CA ARG A 43 12.34 -2.01 1.87
C ARG A 43 10.84 -2.03 1.58
N ASP A 44 10.07 -1.22 2.30
CA ASP A 44 8.63 -1.06 2.08
C ASP A 44 8.33 -0.59 0.64
N TYR A 45 9.08 0.41 0.15
CA TYR A 45 8.97 0.89 -1.23
C TYR A 45 9.18 -0.22 -2.27
N MET A 46 10.18 -1.09 -2.06
CA MET A 46 10.44 -2.21 -2.97
C MET A 46 9.30 -3.25 -2.95
N ILE A 47 8.77 -3.57 -1.77
CA ILE A 47 7.63 -4.49 -1.63
C ILE A 47 6.38 -3.89 -2.29
N CYS A 48 6.10 -2.61 -2.03
CA CYS A 48 5.02 -1.86 -2.65
C CYS A 48 5.11 -1.90 -4.18
N LEU A 49 6.30 -1.76 -4.77
CA LEU A 49 6.50 -1.84 -6.22
C LEU A 49 6.13 -3.23 -6.78
N VAL A 50 6.58 -4.30 -6.12
CA VAL A 50 6.29 -5.68 -6.52
C VAL A 50 4.79 -5.94 -6.46
N ILE A 51 4.17 -5.70 -5.30
CA ILE A 51 2.75 -5.97 -5.10
C ILE A 51 1.88 -5.15 -6.06
N LYS A 52 2.21 -3.87 -6.28
CA LYS A 52 1.49 -3.02 -7.25
C LYS A 52 1.56 -3.60 -8.67
N LYS A 53 2.71 -4.13 -9.08
CA LYS A 53 2.86 -4.79 -10.40
C LYS A 53 2.00 -6.05 -10.48
N GLU A 54 1.94 -6.84 -9.41
CA GLU A 54 1.09 -8.02 -9.36
C GLU A 54 -0.40 -7.68 -9.38
N MET A 55 -0.82 -6.60 -8.72
CA MET A 55 -2.20 -6.09 -8.86
C MET A 55 -2.53 -5.67 -10.29
N ALA A 56 -1.59 -5.06 -11.00
CA ALA A 56 -1.78 -4.72 -12.41
C ALA A 56 -1.91 -5.98 -13.28
N ASN A 57 -1.08 -7.00 -13.04
CA ASN A 57 -1.18 -8.29 -13.73
C ASN A 57 -2.52 -8.99 -13.44
N LEU A 58 -2.97 -8.97 -12.18
CA LEU A 58 -4.26 -9.52 -11.79
C LEU A 58 -5.39 -8.79 -12.51
N TYR A 59 -5.34 -7.45 -12.57
CA TYR A 59 -6.30 -6.68 -13.35
C TYR A 59 -6.29 -7.07 -14.83
N ASP A 60 -5.11 -7.15 -15.47
CA ASP A 60 -5.00 -7.50 -16.89
C ASP A 60 -5.55 -8.91 -17.17
N SER A 61 -5.38 -9.85 -16.23
CA SER A 61 -5.97 -11.19 -16.33
C SER A 61 -7.50 -11.18 -16.27
N LEU A 62 -8.09 -10.22 -15.53
CA LEU A 62 -9.53 -10.02 -15.41
C LEU A 62 -10.10 -9.12 -16.52
N LYS A 63 -9.26 -8.28 -17.14
CA LYS A 63 -9.59 -7.30 -18.18
C LYS A 63 -10.09 -7.94 -19.47
N CYS A 64 -9.75 -9.19 -19.74
CA CYS A 64 -10.37 -9.97 -20.82
C CYS A 64 -11.92 -9.99 -20.74
N CYS A 65 -12.48 -9.67 -19.56
CA CYS A 65 -13.91 -9.55 -19.33
C CYS A 65 -14.47 -8.10 -19.24
N MET A 66 -13.67 -7.02 -19.31
CA MET A 66 -14.14 -5.62 -19.14
C MET A 66 -13.37 -4.56 -19.96
N ARG A 67 -14.04 -3.47 -20.38
CA ARG A 67 -13.47 -2.40 -21.23
C ARG A 67 -12.32 -1.64 -20.55
N ASP A 68 -11.31 -1.31 -21.36
CA ASP A 68 -9.93 -0.89 -21.03
C ASP A 68 -9.68 0.43 -20.26
N GLY A 69 -10.70 1.18 -19.84
CA GLY A 69 -10.54 2.57 -19.39
C GLY A 69 -10.30 2.81 -17.89
N CYS A 70 -10.30 1.77 -17.04
CA CYS A 70 -10.44 2.00 -15.59
C CYS A 70 -9.13 2.23 -14.82
N ILE A 71 -8.00 1.69 -15.30
CA ILE A 71 -6.67 1.90 -14.68
C ILE A 71 -5.97 3.15 -15.21
N THR A 72 -6.24 3.54 -16.45
CA THR A 72 -5.59 4.68 -17.12
C THR A 72 -6.25 6.02 -16.84
N ARG A 73 -7.41 6.05 -16.15
CA ARG A 73 -8.04 7.32 -15.79
C ARG A 73 -7.13 8.06 -14.79
N PRO A 74 -6.66 9.27 -15.12
CA PRO A 74 -5.90 10.07 -14.17
C PRO A 74 -6.82 10.39 -12.99
N ASP A 75 -6.49 9.88 -11.81
CA ASP A 75 -7.19 10.24 -10.59
C ASP A 75 -6.61 11.56 -10.06
N ASN A 76 -7.49 12.48 -9.67
CA ASN A 76 -7.19 13.72 -8.95
C ASN A 76 -6.62 13.48 -7.52
N TYR A 77 -5.99 12.33 -7.27
CA TYR A 77 -5.44 11.94 -5.96
C TYR A 77 -4.09 12.60 -5.66
N ASN A 78 -3.71 13.63 -6.42
CA ASN A 78 -2.46 14.36 -6.26
C ASN A 78 -2.56 15.48 -5.21
N ASP A 79 -3.74 15.87 -4.74
CA ASP A 79 -3.88 17.00 -3.82
C ASP A 79 -3.44 16.68 -2.38
N ASP A 80 -3.48 15.42 -1.94
CA ASP A 80 -3.13 15.07 -0.55
C ASP A 80 -1.63 14.80 -0.32
N ILE A 81 -0.81 14.65 -1.35
CA ILE A 81 0.63 14.35 -1.16
C ILE A 81 1.43 15.64 -0.87
N ALA A 82 0.91 16.80 -1.26
CA ALA A 82 1.53 18.11 -1.04
C ALA A 82 1.64 18.51 0.45
N VAL A 83 0.91 17.85 1.35
CA VAL A 83 0.81 18.20 2.79
C VAL A 83 1.87 17.48 3.66
N LEU A 84 2.74 16.66 3.08
CA LEU A 84 3.79 15.93 3.81
C LEU A 84 5.03 16.78 4.18
N SER A 85 4.97 18.12 4.07
CA SER A 85 6.18 18.93 3.90
C SER A 85 7.03 19.17 5.15
N ASP A 86 6.50 19.12 6.38
CA ASP A 86 7.30 19.64 7.53
C ASP A 86 7.34 18.76 8.79
N ASP A 87 6.63 17.61 8.83
CA ASP A 87 6.65 16.72 10.00
C ASP A 87 6.86 15.26 9.59
N VAL A 88 8.02 14.74 9.97
CA VAL A 88 8.45 13.36 9.76
C VAL A 88 7.51 12.38 10.48
N GLY A 89 7.02 12.71 11.67
CA GLY A 89 6.07 11.88 12.42
C GLY A 89 4.74 11.73 11.69
N MET A 90 4.18 12.85 11.20
CA MET A 90 2.96 12.81 10.39
C MET A 90 3.14 12.01 9.09
N ALA A 91 4.35 11.99 8.50
CA ALA A 91 4.64 11.19 7.33
C ALA A 91 4.59 9.69 7.62
N PHE A 92 5.14 9.24 8.74
CA PHE A 92 5.09 7.84 9.16
C PHE A 92 3.67 7.40 9.52
N ASP A 93 2.93 8.20 10.28
CA ASP A 93 1.54 7.90 10.63
C ASP A 93 0.68 7.78 9.37
N LYS A 94 0.92 8.65 8.38
CA LYS A 94 0.23 8.55 7.09
C LYS A 94 0.55 7.24 6.38
N ILE A 95 1.83 6.81 6.33
CA ILE A 95 2.21 5.54 5.70
C ILE A 95 1.57 4.35 6.43
N VAL A 96 1.58 4.35 7.77
CA VAL A 96 0.92 3.30 8.58
C VAL A 96 -0.58 3.26 8.32
N ASN A 97 -1.25 4.42 8.28
CA ASN A 97 -2.67 4.50 7.94
C ASN A 97 -2.96 3.97 6.53
N MET A 98 -2.07 4.22 5.56
CA MET A 98 -2.20 3.68 4.20
C MET A 98 -2.05 2.16 4.19
N HIS A 99 -1.12 1.58 4.95
CA HIS A 99 -1.02 0.13 5.13
C HIS A 99 -2.33 -0.48 5.63
N GLN A 100 -2.92 0.12 6.68
CA GLN A 100 -4.18 -0.35 7.26
C GLN A 100 -5.33 -0.28 6.26
N GLN A 101 -5.43 0.83 5.52
CA GLN A 101 -6.44 0.97 4.47
C GLN A 101 -6.26 -0.11 3.39
N ILE A 102 -5.05 -0.33 2.91
CA ILE A 102 -4.76 -1.37 1.92
C ILE A 102 -5.13 -2.75 2.47
N ALA A 103 -4.79 -3.06 3.72
CA ALA A 103 -5.11 -4.33 4.35
C ALA A 103 -6.62 -4.57 4.43
N ILE A 104 -7.42 -3.55 4.78
CA ILE A 104 -8.89 -3.61 4.74
C ILE A 104 -9.38 -3.95 3.34
N GLU A 105 -8.86 -3.26 2.32
CA GLU A 105 -9.27 -3.50 0.94
C GLU A 105 -8.87 -4.90 0.43
N TYR A 106 -7.75 -5.45 0.89
CA TYR A 106 -7.35 -6.84 0.61
C TYR A 106 -8.29 -7.86 1.22
N ARG A 107 -8.73 -7.66 2.47
CA ARG A 107 -9.68 -8.56 3.13
C ARG A 107 -11.01 -8.60 2.36
N ILE A 108 -11.49 -7.44 1.93
CA ILE A 108 -12.68 -7.35 1.05
C ILE A 108 -12.45 -8.09 -0.27
N LEU A 109 -11.26 -7.97 -0.89
CA LEU A 109 -10.94 -8.67 -2.12
C LEU A 109 -10.94 -10.19 -1.93
N LEU A 110 -10.37 -10.68 -0.83
CA LEU A 110 -10.35 -12.10 -0.49
C LEU A 110 -11.76 -12.65 -0.28
N ASP A 111 -12.63 -11.92 0.42
CA ASP A 111 -14.05 -12.32 0.59
C ASP A 111 -14.78 -12.46 -0.77
N LEU A 112 -14.39 -11.67 -1.77
CA LEU A 112 -14.97 -11.72 -3.12
C LEU A 112 -14.41 -12.89 -3.97
N ILE A 113 -13.14 -13.25 -3.76
CA ILE A 113 -12.44 -14.32 -4.48
C ILE A 113 -12.47 -15.58 -3.60
N LYS A 114 -13.60 -16.28 -3.60
CA LYS A 114 -13.80 -17.56 -2.87
C LYS A 114 -12.53 -18.44 -2.92
N ASP A 115 -12.12 -18.96 -1.76
CA ASP A 115 -10.79 -19.46 -1.35
C ASP A 115 -10.02 -20.48 -2.24
N THR A 116 -10.55 -20.94 -3.38
CA THR A 116 -9.99 -22.09 -4.10
C THR A 116 -9.12 -21.74 -5.31
N SER A 117 -8.79 -20.46 -5.55
CA SER A 117 -7.93 -20.06 -6.66
C SER A 117 -6.49 -19.81 -6.21
N ILE A 118 -5.50 -20.11 -7.07
CA ILE A 118 -4.07 -19.76 -6.86
C ILE A 118 -3.90 -18.27 -6.51
N ASN A 119 -4.78 -17.42 -7.04
CA ASN A 119 -4.79 -16.00 -6.75
C ASN A 119 -5.08 -15.70 -5.27
N ALA A 120 -5.93 -16.48 -4.59
CA ALA A 120 -6.23 -16.27 -3.17
C ALA A 120 -4.98 -16.44 -2.30
N THR A 121 -4.16 -17.47 -2.56
CA THR A 121 -2.91 -17.70 -1.83
C THR A 121 -1.93 -16.53 -1.99
N ILE A 122 -1.76 -16.01 -3.20
CA ILE A 122 -0.88 -14.86 -3.48
C ILE A 122 -1.41 -13.61 -2.75
N LEU A 123 -2.72 -13.38 -2.79
CA LEU A 123 -3.34 -12.24 -2.10
C LEU A 123 -3.20 -12.33 -0.58
N HIS A 124 -3.29 -13.53 0.02
CA HIS A 124 -2.97 -13.73 1.43
C HIS A 124 -1.51 -13.44 1.76
N GLN A 125 -0.58 -13.85 0.89
CA GLN A 125 0.84 -13.54 1.07
C GLN A 125 1.08 -12.02 1.04
N HIS A 126 0.42 -11.29 0.14
CA HIS A 126 0.49 -9.83 0.11
C HIS A 126 -0.03 -9.21 1.40
N LEU A 127 -1.21 -9.64 1.86
CA LEU A 127 -1.79 -9.14 3.10
C LEU A 127 -0.84 -9.33 4.29
N ASN A 128 -0.23 -10.52 4.41
CA ASN A 128 0.74 -10.78 5.48
C ASN A 128 1.97 -9.88 5.39
N GLN A 129 2.46 -9.57 4.18
CA GLN A 129 3.58 -8.64 4.02
C GLN A 129 3.18 -7.22 4.44
N ILE A 130 1.96 -6.78 4.11
CA ILE A 130 1.46 -5.45 4.45
C ILE A 130 1.28 -5.31 5.96
N ASP A 131 0.69 -6.32 6.62
CA ASP A 131 0.53 -6.33 8.07
C ASP A 131 1.92 -6.30 8.76
N LYS A 132 2.89 -7.10 8.29
CA LYS A 132 4.27 -7.07 8.80
C LYS A 132 4.95 -5.71 8.62
N MET A 133 4.81 -5.06 7.47
CA MET A 133 5.39 -3.73 7.24
C MET A 133 4.76 -2.68 8.16
N SER A 134 3.46 -2.78 8.41
CA SER A 134 2.75 -1.91 9.35
C SER A 134 3.26 -2.09 10.79
N GLU A 135 3.49 -3.33 11.22
CA GLU A 135 4.04 -3.67 12.53
C GLU A 135 5.48 -3.15 12.69
N ASP A 136 6.35 -3.41 11.71
CA ASP A 136 7.75 -2.97 11.74
C ASP A 136 7.86 -1.43 11.82
N LEU A 137 7.05 -0.70 11.05
CA LEU A 137 6.99 0.76 11.11
C LEU A 137 6.45 1.29 12.44
N SER A 138 5.41 0.64 12.97
CA SER A 138 4.82 1.03 14.25
C SER A 138 5.77 0.79 15.42
N ALA A 139 6.57 -0.29 15.36
CA ALA A 139 7.59 -0.59 16.37
C ALA A 139 8.73 0.44 16.33
N GLN A 140 9.23 0.76 15.13
CA GLN A 140 10.35 1.68 14.97
C GLN A 140 9.97 3.13 15.32
N SER A 141 8.73 3.55 15.02
CA SER A 141 8.20 4.87 15.42
C SER A 141 8.20 5.04 16.95
N LYS A 142 7.81 3.98 17.68
CA LYS A 142 7.79 3.99 19.15
C LYS A 142 9.19 3.99 19.76
N SER A 143 10.14 3.26 19.18
CA SER A 143 11.52 3.22 19.70
C SER A 143 12.22 4.58 19.55
N SER A 144 12.02 5.27 18.43
CA SER A 144 12.61 6.60 18.21
C SER A 144 12.02 7.70 19.09
N GLN A 145 10.82 7.51 19.66
CA GLN A 145 10.24 8.44 20.65
C GLN A 145 10.80 8.25 22.07
N MET A 146 11.34 7.07 22.41
CA MET A 146 11.88 6.80 23.75
C MET A 146 13.33 7.28 23.91
N GLU A 147 14.11 7.35 22.82
CA GLU A 147 15.50 7.82 22.86
C GLU A 147 15.64 9.36 22.98
N GLY A 148 14.55 10.12 22.81
CA GLY A 148 14.53 11.59 22.92
C GLY A 148 14.12 12.14 24.30
N VAL A 149 14.01 11.30 25.33
CA VAL A 149 13.53 11.69 26.68
C VAL A 149 14.65 11.70 27.73
N GLU A 150 15.89 11.39 27.35
CA GLU A 150 17.06 11.54 28.21
C GLU A 150 17.83 12.83 27.86
N GLU A 151 17.31 13.99 28.28
CA GLU A 151 18.11 15.20 28.56
C GLU A 151 17.75 15.77 29.94
#